data_AF-A0A0Q8RNT2-F1
#
_entry.id   AF-A0A0Q8RNT2-F1
#
_cell.length_a   1.000
_cell.length_b   1.000
_cell.length_c   1.000
_cell.angle_alpha   90.00
_cell.angle_beta   90.00
_cell.angle_gamma   90.00
#
_symmetry.space_group_name_H-M   'P 1'
#
loop_
_entity.id
_entity.type
_entity.pdbx_description
1 polymer ?
#
loop_
_entity_poly.entity_id
_entity_poly.type
_entity_poly.pdbx_seq_one_letter_code
_entity_poly.pdbx_strand_id
1 'polypeptide(L)'
;MTARKSREERLRLWRAERVVDRMHGMDRKVFLAIRVDEMSYSQIAARFDISVADVEAHFAASLRIMMKAMDDKDPWWWRFRLW
;
A
#
# COMPACT_ATOMS: atom_id res chain seq x y z
N MET A 1 -0.83 21.62 16.37
CA MET A 1 0.64 21.63 16.22
C MET A 1 1.07 20.34 15.54
N THR A 2 1.41 20.37 14.26
CA THR A 2 1.89 19.17 13.56
C THR A 2 3.30 18.88 14.06
N ALA A 3 3.46 17.86 14.91
CA ALA A 3 4.78 17.40 15.31
C ALA A 3 5.57 17.09 14.02
N ARG A 4 6.77 17.66 13.90
CA ARG A 4 7.67 17.36 12.78
C ARG A 4 7.95 15.85 12.83
N LYS A 5 7.38 15.09 11.89
CA LYS A 5 7.64 13.65 11.75
C LYS A 5 9.14 13.42 11.76
N SER A 6 9.59 12.43 12.53
CA SER A 6 11.00 12.07 12.57
C SER A 6 11.46 11.66 11.17
N ARG A 7 12.77 11.76 10.91
CA ARG A 7 13.33 11.33 9.62
C ARG A 7 12.94 9.86 9.32
N GLU A 8 12.97 9.01 10.33
CA GLU A 8 12.60 7.59 10.22
C GLU A 8 11.13 7.40 9.86
N GLU A 9 10.23 8.17 10.47
CA GLU A 9 8.80 8.11 10.13
C GLU A 9 8.53 8.56 8.70
N ARG A 10 9.22 9.61 8.22
CA ARG A 10 9.11 10.06 6.82
C ARG A 10 9.62 8.99 5.86
N LEU A 11 10.72 8.32 6.21
CA LEU A 11 11.27 7.21 5.43
C LEU A 11 10.30 6.02 5.36
N ARG A 12 9.70 5.64 6.50
CA ARG A 12 8.71 4.55 6.55
C ARG A 12 7.47 4.88 5.72
N LEU A 13 6.94 6.10 5.87
CA LEU A 13 5.78 6.55 5.10
C LEU A 13 6.07 6.51 3.60
N TRP A 14 7.20 7.05 3.18
CA TRP A 14 7.58 7.05 1.76
C TRP A 14 7.77 5.65 1.17
N ARG A 15 8.31 4.70 1.95
CA ARG A 15 8.39 3.29 1.50
C ARG A 15 7.00 2.69 1.29
N ALA A 16 6.07 2.97 2.20
CA ALA A 16 4.68 2.54 2.07
C ALA A 16 4.00 3.18 0.85
N GLU A 17 4.20 4.49 0.61
CA GLU A 17 3.68 5.19 -0.57
C GLU A 17 4.21 4.57 -1.87
N ARG A 18 5.53 4.30 -1.95
CA ARG A 18 6.14 3.65 -3.12
C ARG A 18 5.54 2.27 -3.42
N VAL A 19 5.25 1.49 -2.39
CA VAL A 19 4.59 0.18 -2.55
C VAL A 19 3.21 0.37 -3.18
N VAL A 20 2.41 1.32 -2.64
CA VAL A 20 1.07 1.63 -3.15
C VAL A 20 1.10 2.16 -4.58
N ASP A 21 2.10 2.98 -4.93
CA ASP A 21 2.29 3.50 -6.28
C ASP A 21 2.48 2.40 -7.34
N ARG A 22 3.05 1.26 -6.94
CA ARG A 22 3.24 0.10 -7.82
C ARG A 22 2.02 -0.80 -7.92
N MET A 23 1.02 -0.63 -7.05
CA MET A 23 -0.25 -1.34 -7.17
C MET A 23 -1.13 -0.62 -8.19
N HIS A 24 -1.87 -1.35 -9.01
CA HIS A 24 -2.72 -0.76 -10.06
C HIS A 24 -4.18 -1.22 -9.93
N GLY A 25 -5.09 -0.39 -10.45
CA GLY A 25 -6.50 -0.76 -10.59
C GLY A 25 -7.17 -1.21 -9.29
N MET A 26 -7.82 -2.37 -9.34
CA MET A 26 -8.59 -2.92 -8.22
C MET A 26 -7.69 -3.40 -7.07
N ASP A 27 -6.48 -3.90 -7.36
CA ASP A 27 -5.52 -4.33 -6.33
C ASP A 27 -5.20 -3.19 -5.36
N ARG A 28 -4.96 -1.99 -5.89
CA ARG A 28 -4.70 -0.79 -5.07
C ARG A 28 -5.91 -0.43 -4.22
N LYS A 29 -7.11 -0.43 -4.82
CA LYS A 29 -8.36 -0.07 -4.14
C LYS A 29 -8.65 -1.02 -2.98
N VAL A 30 -8.55 -2.33 -3.21
CA VAL A 30 -8.75 -3.37 -2.19
C VAL A 30 -7.71 -3.26 -1.09
N PHE A 31 -6.43 -3.11 -1.43
CA PHE A 31 -5.37 -2.98 -0.43
C PHE A 31 -5.59 -1.78 0.50
N LEU A 32 -5.91 -0.61 -0.07
CA LEU A 32 -6.17 0.60 0.72
C LEU A 32 -7.44 0.46 1.57
N ALA A 33 -8.50 -0.14 1.02
CA ALA A 33 -9.72 -0.38 1.79
C ALA A 33 -9.47 -1.27 3.02
N ILE A 34 -8.60 -2.28 2.92
CA ILE A 34 -8.25 -3.15 4.05
C ILE A 34 -7.26 -2.47 5.01
N ARG A 35 -6.19 -1.85 4.49
CA ARG A 35 -5.05 -1.41 5.30
C ARG A 35 -5.15 0.02 5.82
N VAL A 36 -5.98 0.85 5.20
CA VAL A 36 -6.17 2.26 5.56
C VAL A 36 -7.59 2.51 6.04
N ASP A 37 -8.59 2.04 5.31
CA ASP A 37 -10.00 2.22 5.68
C ASP A 37 -10.51 1.14 6.67
N GLU A 38 -9.68 0.15 7.00
CA GLU A 38 -9.99 -0.97 7.92
C GLU A 38 -11.28 -1.74 7.58
N MET A 39 -11.66 -1.78 6.31
CA MET A 39 -12.87 -2.46 5.84
C MET A 39 -12.71 -3.99 5.84
N SER A 40 -13.81 -4.69 6.14
CA SER A 40 -13.90 -6.13 5.96
C SER A 40 -14.09 -6.51 4.49
N TYR A 41 -13.83 -7.77 4.15
CA TYR A 41 -13.91 -8.22 2.75
C TYR A 41 -15.34 -8.14 2.19
N SER A 42 -16.35 -8.38 3.02
CA SER A 42 -17.76 -8.26 2.62
C SER A 42 -18.16 -6.81 2.35
N GLN A 43 -17.66 -5.86 3.16
CA GLN A 43 -17.88 -4.43 2.92
C GLN A 43 -17.22 -3.97 1.63
N ILE A 44 -16.04 -4.50 1.31
CA ILE A 44 -15.30 -4.18 0.06
C ILE A 44 -16.02 -4.77 -1.14
N ALA A 45 -16.43 -6.03 -1.06
CA ALA A 45 -17.20 -6.72 -2.08
C ALA A 45 -18.47 -5.93 -2.44
N ALA A 46 -19.22 -5.50 -1.43
CA ALA A 46 -20.40 -4.65 -1.63
C ALA A 46 -20.06 -3.27 -2.20
N ARG A 47 -18.97 -2.63 -1.74
CA ARG A 47 -18.55 -1.29 -2.19
C ARG A 47 -18.14 -1.25 -3.66
N PHE A 48 -17.49 -2.31 -4.15
CA PHE A 48 -16.95 -2.36 -5.51
C PHE A 48 -17.75 -3.26 -6.46
N ASP A 49 -18.87 -3.82 -6.00
CA ASP A 49 -19.73 -4.74 -6.77
C ASP A 49 -18.95 -5.94 -7.37
N ILE A 50 -18.18 -6.60 -6.50
CA ILE A 50 -17.38 -7.79 -6.83
C ILE A 50 -17.62 -8.89 -5.80
N SER A 51 -17.23 -10.13 -6.10
CA SER A 51 -17.34 -11.22 -5.13
C SER A 51 -16.28 -11.11 -4.03
N VAL A 52 -16.52 -11.73 -2.88
CA VAL A 52 -15.50 -11.85 -1.82
C VAL A 52 -14.26 -12.60 -2.32
N ALA A 53 -14.44 -13.57 -3.21
CA ALA A 53 -13.32 -14.28 -3.84
C ALA A 53 -12.48 -13.36 -4.74
N ASP A 54 -13.10 -12.41 -5.44
CA ASP A 54 -12.36 -11.39 -6.20
C ASP A 54 -11.60 -10.44 -5.27
N VAL A 55 -12.19 -10.06 -4.12
CA VAL A 55 -11.50 -9.29 -3.08
C VAL A 55 -10.25 -10.03 -2.59
N GLU A 56 -10.38 -11.33 -2.29
CA GLU A 56 -9.25 -12.18 -1.91
C GLU A 56 -8.16 -12.22 -2.99
N ALA A 57 -8.55 -12.40 -4.25
CA ALA A 57 -7.62 -12.46 -5.37
C ALA A 57 -6.85 -11.14 -5.55
N HIS A 58 -7.56 -10.01 -5.55
CA HIS A 58 -6.97 -8.67 -5.65
C HIS A 58 -6.07 -8.35 -4.45
N PHE A 59 -6.49 -8.75 -3.24
CA PHE A 59 -5.65 -8.56 -2.06
C PHE A 59 -4.39 -9.43 -2.12
N ALA A 60 -4.49 -10.70 -2.50
CA ALA A 60 -3.34 -11.56 -2.70
C ALA A 60 -2.37 -11.01 -3.78
N ALA A 61 -2.88 -10.45 -4.87
CA ALA A 61 -2.07 -9.77 -5.89
C ALA A 61 -1.34 -8.56 -5.30
N SER A 62 -2.02 -7.72 -4.52
CA SER A 62 -1.42 -6.56 -3.85
C SER A 62 -0.30 -6.95 -2.89
N LEU A 63 -0.45 -8.05 -2.14
CA LEU A 63 0.59 -8.56 -1.24
C LEU A 63 1.83 -9.02 -2.00
N ARG A 64 1.67 -9.66 -3.17
CA ARG A 64 2.81 -10.04 -4.03
C ARG A 64 3.56 -8.81 -4.54
N ILE A 65 2.84 -7.74 -4.94
CA ILE A 65 3.46 -6.48 -5.36
C ILE A 65 4.22 -5.85 -4.19
N MET A 66 3.63 -5.84 -2.99
CA MET A 66 4.28 -5.32 -1.79
C MET A 66 5.56 -6.09 -1.46
N MET A 67 5.52 -7.42 -1.43
CA MET A 67 6.70 -8.25 -1.16
C MET A 67 7.83 -7.93 -2.15
N LYS A 68 7.53 -7.91 -3.46
CA LYS A 68 8.50 -7.56 -4.49
C LYS A 68 9.06 -6.15 -4.32
N ALA A 69 8.20 -5.19 -3.97
CA ALA A 69 8.63 -3.81 -3.76
C ALA A 69 9.47 -3.60 -2.49
N MET A 70 9.30 -4.46 -1.49
CA MET A 70 10.12 -4.46 -0.28
C MET A 70 11.48 -5.14 -0.50
N ASP A 71 11.55 -6.13 -1.40
CA ASP A 71 12.81 -6.81 -1.75
C ASP A 71 13.73 -5.97 -2.65
N ASP A 72 13.16 -4.99 -3.38
CA ASP A 72 13.94 -4.08 -4.20
C ASP A 72 14.89 -3.21 -3.33
N LYS A 73 16.19 -3.28 -3.63
CA LYS A 73 17.19 -2.45 -2.94
C LYS A 73 16.87 -0.97 -3.13
N ASP A 74 16.83 -0.23 -2.02
CA ASP A 74 16.68 1.22 -2.05
C ASP A 74 17.83 1.86 -2.88
N PRO A 75 17.54 2.59 -3.97
CA PRO A 75 18.59 3.13 -4.86
C PRO A 75 19.46 4.15 -4.16
N TRP A 76 20.78 3.97 -4.09
CA TRP A 76 21.75 4.72 -3.26
C TRP A 76 21.55 6.25 -3.13
N TRP A 77 21.11 6.94 -4.19
CA TRP A 77 20.82 8.38 -4.22
C TRP A 77 19.60 8.79 -3.36
N TRP A 78 18.81 7.82 -2.87
CA TRP A 78 17.60 8.03 -2.06
C TRP A 78 17.84 8.69 -0.70
N ARG A 79 19.03 8.51 -0.10
CA ARG A 79 19.38 9.06 1.21
C ARG A 79 19.33 10.59 1.26
N PHE A 80 19.32 11.23 0.08
CA PHE A 80 19.39 12.67 -0.11
C PHE A 80 18.05 13.32 -0.53
N ARG A 81 16.98 12.54 -0.79
CA ARG A 81 15.69 13.07 -1.28
C ARG A 81 14.79 13.69 -0.19
N LEU A 82 15.08 13.44 1.09
CA LEU A 82 14.24 13.86 2.23
C LEU A 82 14.82 15.04 3.03
N TRP A 83 15.77 15.77 2.45
CA TRP A 83 16.28 17.04 2.99
C TRP A 83 15.26 18.15 2.81
#